data_AF-A0A847B6Y6-F1
#
_entry.id   AF-A0A847B6Y6-F1
#
_cell.length_a   1.000
_cell.length_b   1.000
_cell.length_c   1.000
_cell.angle_alpha   90.00
_cell.angle_beta   90.00
_cell.angle_gamma   90.00
#
_symmetry.space_group_name_H-M   'P 1'
#
loop_
_entity.id
_entity.type
_entity.pdbx_description
1 polymer ?
#
loop_
_entity_poly.entity_id
_entity_poly.type
_entity_poly.pdbx_seq_one_letter_code
_entity_poly.pdbx_strand_id
1 'polypeptide(L)'
;MEKKIMAMKNVFDEHESKVLQETIASASRYCASVESMEHHMKMLYHRCLDAEEYQSEVKKLDTRRRSAHDSFISRTKALNRICENRGLQQFYEGDIDDRMKVSDFAFYLRESINEGEPTQRVRCVK
;
A
#
# COMPACT_ATOMS: atom_id res chain seq x y z
N MET A 1 -3.22 10.99 -10.31
CA MET A 1 -4.00 10.58 -9.12
C MET A 1 -4.43 11.75 -8.22
N GLU A 2 -3.57 12.74 -7.95
CA GLU A 2 -3.83 13.85 -7.01
C GLU A 2 -5.14 14.61 -7.23
N LYS A 3 -5.46 14.98 -8.49
CA LYS A 3 -6.72 15.67 -8.83
C LYS A 3 -7.95 14.87 -8.41
N LYS A 4 -7.90 13.54 -8.51
CA LYS A 4 -8.99 12.63 -8.11
C LYS A 4 -9.14 12.60 -6.58
N ILE A 5 -8.03 12.54 -5.85
CA ILE A 5 -8.01 12.60 -4.38
C ILE A 5 -8.56 13.94 -3.88
N MET A 6 -8.15 15.06 -4.51
CA MET A 6 -8.65 16.39 -4.14
C MET A 6 -10.14 16.55 -4.45
N ALA A 7 -10.62 16.05 -5.59
CA ALA A 7 -12.04 16.05 -5.92
C ALA A 7 -12.86 15.26 -4.90
N MET A 8 -12.37 14.10 -4.47
CA MET A 8 -13.02 13.28 -3.43
C MET A 8 -13.07 13.99 -2.08
N LYS A 9 -11.97 14.63 -1.66
CA LYS A 9 -11.92 15.40 -0.40
C LYS A 9 -12.94 16.54 -0.32
N ASN A 10 -13.33 17.12 -1.46
CA ASN A 10 -14.32 18.20 -1.50
C ASN A 10 -15.77 17.71 -1.37
N VAL A 11 -16.02 16.43 -1.63
CA VAL A 11 -17.36 15.81 -1.61
C VAL A 11 -17.58 14.97 -0.36
N PHE A 12 -16.51 14.38 0.15
CA PHE A 12 -16.57 13.46 1.28
C PHE A 12 -16.83 14.17 2.60
N ASP A 13 -17.65 13.55 3.44
CA ASP A 13 -17.77 13.96 4.84
C ASP A 13 -16.50 13.57 5.63
N GLU A 14 -16.48 13.90 6.93
CA GLU A 14 -15.34 13.63 7.81
C GLU A 14 -15.01 12.12 7.88
N HIS A 15 -16.03 11.27 7.92
CA HIS A 15 -15.86 9.83 8.03
C HIS A 15 -15.30 9.24 6.74
N GLU A 16 -15.87 9.60 5.60
CA GLU A 16 -15.41 9.17 4.27
C GLU A 16 -14.00 9.67 3.98
N SER A 17 -13.68 10.92 4.39
CA SER A 17 -12.34 11.48 4.29
C SER A 17 -11.33 10.68 5.09
N LYS A 18 -11.70 10.20 6.28
CA LYS A 18 -10.86 9.31 7.07
C LYS A 18 -10.64 7.97 6.37
N VAL A 19 -11.68 7.39 5.77
CA VAL A 19 -11.55 6.14 4.99
C VAL A 19 -10.59 6.31 3.82
N LEU A 20 -10.67 7.44 3.10
CA LEU A 20 -9.74 7.77 2.01
C LEU A 20 -8.29 7.86 2.51
N GLN A 21 -8.05 8.61 3.59
CA GLN A 21 -6.71 8.75 4.18
C GLN A 21 -6.15 7.41 4.68
N GLU A 22 -6.96 6.59 5.34
CA GLU A 22 -6.51 5.28 5.78
C GLU A 22 -6.26 4.32 4.61
N THR A 23 -7.02 4.43 3.52
CA THR A 23 -6.78 3.66 2.29
C THR A 23 -5.43 4.02 1.68
N ILE A 24 -5.16 5.32 1.55
CA ILE A 24 -3.86 5.87 1.14
C ILE A 24 -2.73 5.36 2.04
N ALA A 25 -2.88 5.45 3.36
CA ALA A 25 -1.88 4.98 4.30
C ALA A 25 -1.65 3.46 4.19
N SER A 26 -2.70 2.68 3.91
CA SER A 26 -2.58 1.23 3.74
C SER A 26 -1.80 0.84 2.48
N ALA A 27 -1.88 1.63 1.40
CA ALA A 27 -1.03 1.45 0.23
C ALA A 27 0.46 1.61 0.58
N SER A 28 0.81 2.68 1.32
CA SER A 28 2.18 2.92 1.79
C SER A 28 2.69 1.80 2.70
N ARG A 29 1.84 1.28 3.60
CA ARG A 29 2.19 0.13 4.46
C ARG A 29 2.44 -1.14 3.66
N TYR A 30 1.63 -1.40 2.63
CA TYR A 30 1.85 -2.54 1.74
C TYR A 30 3.18 -2.39 0.98
N CYS A 31 3.42 -1.27 0.32
CA CYS A 31 4.68 -1.02 -0.40
C CYS A 31 5.89 -1.19 0.53
N ALA A 32 5.84 -0.60 1.74
CA ALA A 32 6.90 -0.75 2.73
C ALA A 32 7.09 -2.21 3.17
N SER A 33 6.03 -3.03 3.23
CA SER A 33 6.15 -4.45 3.56
C SER A 33 6.84 -5.26 2.44
N VAL A 34 6.61 -4.90 1.18
CA VAL A 34 7.30 -5.51 0.02
C VAL A 34 8.78 -5.13 0.03
N GLU A 35 9.09 -3.85 0.16
CA GLU A 35 10.47 -3.35 0.25
C GLU A 35 11.21 -3.97 1.45
N SER A 36 10.53 -4.06 2.59
CA SER A 36 11.09 -4.68 3.80
C SER A 36 11.39 -6.15 3.56
N MET A 37 10.49 -6.90 2.92
CA MET A 37 10.72 -8.29 2.57
C MET A 37 11.94 -8.43 1.64
N GLU A 38 12.02 -7.65 0.57
CA GLU A 38 13.15 -7.68 -0.37
C GLU A 38 14.49 -7.36 0.31
N HIS A 39 14.51 -6.36 1.19
CA HIS A 39 15.71 -5.99 1.94
C HIS A 39 16.11 -7.08 2.94
N HIS A 40 15.15 -7.60 3.72
CA HIS A 40 15.45 -8.63 4.72
C HIS A 40 15.85 -9.95 4.07
N MET A 41 15.23 -10.36 2.96
CA MET A 41 15.61 -11.59 2.26
C MET A 41 17.08 -11.60 1.84
N LYS A 42 17.63 -10.44 1.43
CA LYS A 42 19.07 -10.30 1.12
C LYS A 42 19.96 -10.50 2.34
N MET A 43 19.48 -10.12 3.52
CA MET A 43 20.23 -10.22 4.78
C MET A 43 20.07 -11.57 5.47
N LEU A 44 18.89 -12.20 5.36
CA LEU A 44 18.56 -13.46 6.04
C LEU A 44 19.53 -14.58 5.67
N TYR A 45 19.93 -14.63 4.41
CA TYR A 45 20.92 -15.62 3.93
C TYR A 45 22.25 -15.56 4.71
N HIS A 46 22.64 -14.38 5.20
CA HIS A 46 23.89 -14.20 5.96
C HIS A 46 23.70 -14.28 7.48
N ARG A 47 22.46 -14.21 7.98
CA ARG A 47 22.17 -14.08 9.42
C ARG A 47 21.65 -15.37 10.04
N CYS A 48 20.89 -16.16 9.29
CA CYS A 48 20.33 -17.42 9.80
C CYS A 48 21.42 -18.49 9.89
N LEU A 49 21.42 -19.23 10.99
CA LEU A 49 22.41 -20.28 11.25
C LEU A 49 22.01 -21.62 10.63
N ASP A 50 20.71 -21.81 10.39
CA ASP A 50 20.15 -23.02 9.77
C ASP A 50 18.97 -22.72 8.83
N ALA A 51 18.52 -23.76 8.14
CA ALA A 51 17.43 -23.69 7.17
C ALA A 51 16.06 -23.49 7.81
N GLU A 52 15.85 -23.93 9.05
CA GLU A 52 14.56 -23.82 9.74
C GLU A 52 14.31 -22.38 10.19
N GLU A 53 15.33 -21.73 10.77
CA GLU A 53 15.34 -20.31 11.12
C GLU A 53 15.08 -19.46 9.87
N TYR A 54 15.78 -19.75 8.76
CA TYR A 54 15.58 -19.06 7.49
C TYR A 54 14.13 -19.17 6.98
N GLN A 55 13.57 -20.39 6.96
CA GLN A 55 12.20 -20.62 6.52
C GLN A 55 11.18 -19.91 7.42
N SER A 56 11.41 -19.90 8.74
CA SER A 56 10.56 -19.22 9.71
C SER A 56 10.53 -17.71 9.46
N GLU A 57 11.68 -17.09 9.24
CA GLU A 57 11.78 -15.65 8.95
C GLU A 57 11.16 -15.28 7.60
N VAL A 58 11.42 -16.06 6.55
CA VAL A 58 10.78 -15.84 5.24
C VAL A 58 9.25 -15.94 5.35
N LYS A 59 8.74 -16.92 6.10
CA LYS A 59 7.30 -17.09 6.34
C LYS A 59 6.71 -15.91 7.10
N LYS A 60 7.40 -15.35 8.09
CA LYS A 60 6.95 -14.15 8.81
C LYS A 60 6.86 -12.94 7.89
N LEU A 61 7.88 -12.74 7.04
CA LEU A 61 7.92 -11.64 6.06
C LEU A 61 6.77 -11.75 5.05
N ASP A 62 6.58 -12.92 4.43
CA ASP A 62 5.51 -13.10 3.46
C ASP A 62 4.12 -12.99 4.11
N THR A 63 3.94 -13.50 5.33
CA THR A 63 2.67 -13.35 6.07
C THR A 63 2.34 -11.88 6.32
N ARG A 64 3.34 -11.07 6.74
CA ARG A 64 3.17 -9.63 6.94
C ARG A 64 2.82 -8.92 5.64
N ARG A 65 3.53 -9.22 4.54
CA ARG A 65 3.26 -8.66 3.21
C ARG A 65 1.84 -8.99 2.74
N ARG A 66 1.43 -10.26 2.86
CA ARG A 66 0.11 -10.73 2.46
C ARG A 66 -1.00 -10.05 3.26
N SER A 67 -0.84 -9.97 4.58
CA SER A 67 -1.80 -9.28 5.46
C SER A 67 -1.95 -7.80 5.10
N ALA A 68 -0.84 -7.11 4.83
CA ALA A 68 -0.88 -5.71 4.39
C ALA A 68 -1.59 -5.56 3.02
N HIS A 69 -1.35 -6.48 2.09
CA HIS A 69 -1.99 -6.49 0.79
C HIS A 69 -3.51 -6.73 0.90
N ASP A 70 -3.92 -7.73 1.67
CA ASP A 70 -5.34 -8.05 1.89
C ASP A 70 -6.07 -6.87 2.55
N SER A 71 -5.41 -6.19 3.49
CA SER A 71 -5.94 -4.96 4.10
C SER A 71 -6.13 -3.85 3.06
N PHE A 72 -5.15 -3.64 2.18
CA PHE A 72 -5.26 -2.64 1.11
C PHE A 72 -6.37 -2.96 0.11
N ILE A 73 -6.49 -4.22 -0.34
CA ILE A 73 -7.58 -4.67 -1.22
C ILE A 73 -8.94 -4.38 -0.58
N SER A 74 -9.13 -4.77 0.68
CA SER A 74 -10.38 -4.58 1.41
C SER A 74 -10.77 -3.10 1.53
N ARG A 75 -9.79 -2.24 1.84
CA ARG A 75 -9.99 -0.79 1.93
C ARG A 75 -10.33 -0.16 0.59
N THR A 76 -9.63 -0.54 -0.47
CA THR A 76 -9.93 -0.11 -1.84
C THR A 76 -11.34 -0.53 -2.27
N LYS A 77 -11.76 -1.77 -1.94
CA LYS A 77 -13.15 -2.23 -2.17
C LYS A 77 -14.17 -1.36 -1.42
N ALA A 78 -13.92 -1.05 -0.16
CA ALA A 78 -14.80 -0.19 0.63
C ALA A 78 -14.88 1.23 0.07
N LEU A 79 -13.74 1.81 -0.31
CA LEU A 79 -13.68 3.15 -0.89
C LEU A 79 -14.37 3.23 -2.26
N ASN A 80 -14.21 2.21 -3.11
CA ASN A 80 -14.94 2.12 -4.38
C ASN A 80 -16.47 2.12 -4.18
N ARG A 81 -16.97 1.40 -3.17
CA ARG A 81 -18.40 1.40 -2.83
C ARG A 81 -18.88 2.77 -2.35
N ILE A 82 -18.08 3.48 -1.56
CA ILE A 82 -18.40 4.87 -1.16
C ILE A 82 -18.48 5.78 -2.39
N CYS A 83 -17.52 5.66 -3.32
CA CYS A 83 -17.54 6.43 -4.56
C CYS A 83 -18.81 6.16 -5.38
N GLU A 84 -19.18 4.89 -5.53
CA GLU A 84 -20.39 4.47 -6.25
C GLU A 84 -21.67 5.04 -5.62
N ASN A 85 -21.80 4.97 -4.30
CA ASN A 85 -22.94 5.53 -3.57
C ASN A 85 -23.07 7.06 -3.73
N ARG A 86 -21.94 7.75 -3.95
CA ARG A 86 -21.87 9.20 -4.17
C ARG A 86 -21.99 9.59 -5.66
N GLY A 87 -22.16 8.62 -6.56
CA GLY A 87 -22.17 8.87 -8.01
C GLY A 87 -20.82 9.32 -8.58
N LEU A 88 -19.73 9.04 -7.88
CA LEU A 88 -18.36 9.36 -8.28
C LEU A 88 -17.73 8.19 -9.02
N GLN A 89 -16.71 8.48 -9.83
CA GLN A 89 -15.86 7.46 -10.43
C GLN A 89 -15.15 6.66 -9.33
N GLN A 90 -15.12 5.33 -9.47
CA GLN A 90 -14.45 4.42 -8.53
C GLN A 90 -13.01 4.85 -8.29
N PHE A 91 -12.52 4.72 -7.07
CA PHE A 91 -11.14 5.09 -6.72
C PHE A 91 -10.11 4.30 -7.53
N TYR A 92 -10.31 2.98 -7.62
CA TYR A 92 -9.58 2.08 -8.50
C TYR A 92 -10.54 1.44 -9.50
N GLU A 93 -10.23 1.54 -10.79
CA GLU A 93 -11.10 1.12 -11.90
C GLU A 93 -10.66 -0.21 -12.54
N GLY A 94 -9.52 -0.75 -12.11
CA GLY A 94 -9.07 -2.05 -12.59
C GLY A 94 -9.80 -3.21 -11.90
N ASP A 95 -9.44 -4.43 -12.31
CA ASP A 95 -9.91 -5.64 -11.65
C ASP A 95 -9.33 -5.71 -10.23
N ILE A 96 -10.23 -5.72 -9.23
CA ILE A 96 -9.91 -5.73 -7.81
C ILE A 96 -9.60 -7.13 -7.27
N ASP A 97 -9.97 -8.17 -8.02
CA ASP A 97 -9.66 -9.56 -7.69
C ASP A 97 -8.32 -9.99 -8.31
N ASP A 98 -7.82 -9.22 -9.29
CA ASP A 98 -6.45 -9.31 -9.81
C ASP A 98 -5.45 -8.67 -8.83
N ARG A 99 -4.94 -9.49 -7.90
CA ARG A 99 -3.98 -9.09 -6.87
C ARG A 99 -2.71 -8.45 -7.44
N MET A 100 -2.28 -8.81 -8.64
CA MET A 100 -1.07 -8.24 -9.24
C MET A 100 -1.35 -6.79 -9.64
N LYS A 101 -2.46 -6.53 -10.34
CA LYS A 101 -2.85 -5.15 -10.69
C LYS A 101 -3.13 -4.28 -9.47
N VAL A 102 -3.70 -4.83 -8.41
CA VAL A 102 -3.88 -4.10 -7.15
C VAL A 102 -2.53 -3.77 -6.50
N SER A 103 -1.54 -4.66 -6.63
CA SER A 103 -0.17 -4.36 -6.17
C SER A 103 0.42 -3.19 -6.93
N ASP A 104 0.34 -3.21 -8.27
CA ASP A 104 0.83 -2.13 -9.13
C ASP A 104 0.14 -0.80 -8.80
N PHE A 105 -1.17 -0.84 -8.56
CA PHE A 105 -1.93 0.33 -8.14
C PHE A 105 -1.46 0.89 -6.79
N ALA A 106 -1.08 0.03 -5.83
CA ALA A 106 -0.57 0.49 -4.54
C ALA A 106 0.74 1.28 -4.67
N PHE A 107 1.65 0.80 -5.52
CA PHE A 107 2.91 1.49 -5.83
C PHE A 107 2.65 2.81 -6.56
N TYR A 108 1.83 2.78 -7.60
CA TYR A 108 1.41 3.99 -8.33
C TYR A 108 0.79 5.05 -7.40
N LEU A 109 -0.07 4.61 -6.48
CA LEU A 109 -0.72 5.50 -5.52
C LEU A 109 0.29 6.12 -4.55
N ARG A 110 1.21 5.33 -3.99
CA ARG A 110 2.27 5.83 -3.10
C ARG A 110 3.18 6.83 -3.81
N GLU A 111 3.60 6.52 -5.03
CA GLU A 111 4.44 7.42 -5.85
C GLU A 111 3.71 8.72 -6.16
N SER A 112 2.46 8.63 -6.61
CA SER A 112 1.63 9.80 -6.91
C SER A 112 1.39 10.73 -5.72
N ILE A 113 1.55 10.24 -4.49
CA ILE A 113 1.43 11.05 -3.27
C ILE A 113 2.79 11.64 -2.90
N ASN A 114 3.86 10.86 -3.03
CA ASN A 114 5.22 11.31 -2.69
C ASN A 114 5.76 12.33 -3.69
N GLU A 115 5.35 12.31 -4.97
CA GLU A 115 5.75 13.33 -5.96
C GLU A 115 5.23 14.74 -5.61
N GLY A 116 4.24 14.84 -4.71
CA GLY A 116 3.72 16.11 -4.17
C GLY A 116 4.50 16.68 -2.99
N GLU A 117 5.44 15.93 -2.38
CA GLU A 117 6.35 16.44 -1.35
C GLU A 117 7.81 16.21 -1.74
N PRO A 118 8.71 17.21 -1.62
CA PRO A 118 10.12 17.00 -1.86
C PRO A 118 10.63 15.99 -0.83
N THR A 119 10.78 14.73 -1.24
CA THR A 119 11.41 13.71 -0.40
C THR A 119 12.82 14.19 -0.09
N GLN A 120 13.01 14.69 1.12
CA GLN A 120 14.32 14.89 1.70
C GLN A 120 14.92 13.49 1.79
N ARG A 121 15.63 13.07 0.74
CA ARG A 121 16.41 11.84 0.74
C ARG A 121 17.26 11.91 1.99
N VAL A 122 16.95 11.05 2.96
CA VAL A 122 17.72 10.93 4.18
C VAL A 122 19.14 10.59 3.72
N ARG A 123 20.02 11.58 3.79
CA ARG A 123 21.46 11.37 3.57
C ARG A 123 21.86 10.38 4.65
N CYS A 124 22.19 9.15 4.25
CA CYS A 124 23.09 8.34 5.05
C CYS A 124 24.40 9.14 5.15
N VAL A 125 24.59 9.79 6.29
CA VAL A 125 25.89 10.34 6.68
C VAL A 125 26.80 9.13 6.90
N LYS A 126 27.93 9.15 6.18
CA LYS A 126 28.99 8.14 6.26
C LYS A 126 29.59 8.08 7.66
#